data_AF-A0A6S6SF79-F1
#
_entry.id   AF-A0A6S6SF79-F1
#
_cell.length_a   1.000
_cell.length_b   1.000
_cell.length_c   1.000
_cell.angle_alpha   90.00
_cell.angle_beta   90.00
_cell.angle_gamma   90.00
#
_symmetry.space_group_name_H-M   'P 1'
#
loop_
_entity.id
_entity.type
_entity.pdbx_description
1 polymer ?
#
loop_
_entity_poly.entity_id
_entity_poly.type
_entity_poly.pdbx_seq_one_letter_code
_entity_poly.pdbx_strand_id
1 'polypeptide(L)'
;MFNLLYGFTMKKTVLFIFVCLALIFWVFQPKIFPYYSQLTQERVGLNVDLQPQAQKTANFVGSKKCQECHQEEHTLWKDSLHSKMIQNLQEDPSVVVADFSKLPLDADFTLKESLYTVGSKFKQRYMIPAEINGKEDFRLGNYQWNVETEKWQKFKPYKYWYKDAYEHDNTKFPTSNTCDGCHFVGYMSTKERVEPAISCESCHGPGSEHVADVDSLVYKASLSDPIRANEVCLQCHMRNRDKRLDMNITTKELWGMAKDYPAGYEAGKPLIDYKKVAPFELGTETKEFWANGAAKKNRTQGNEYIHDSMYVHGVTCINCHNPHE
;
A
#
# COMPACT_ATOMS: atom_id res chain seq x y z
N MET A 1 70.85 6.25 8.21
CA MET A 1 70.10 6.19 6.93
C MET A 1 68.84 5.33 7.00
N PHE A 2 68.76 4.32 7.89
CA PHE A 2 67.57 3.43 8.02
C PHE A 2 66.29 4.09 8.59
N ASN A 3 66.42 5.11 9.46
CA ASN A 3 65.24 5.76 10.08
C ASN A 3 64.47 6.72 9.16
N LEU A 4 65.09 7.26 8.10
CA LEU A 4 64.39 8.17 7.17
C LEU A 4 63.50 7.41 6.16
N LEU A 5 63.94 6.23 5.72
CA LEU A 5 63.19 5.39 4.77
C LEU A 5 61.95 4.77 5.43
N TYR A 6 62.05 4.32 6.69
CA TYR A 6 60.93 3.73 7.43
C TYR A 6 59.80 4.73 7.75
N GLY A 7 60.17 5.97 8.09
CA GLY A 7 59.19 7.06 8.30
C GLY A 7 58.50 7.51 7.02
N PHE A 8 59.15 7.36 5.85
CA PHE A 8 58.61 7.74 4.56
C PHE A 8 57.60 6.72 4.01
N THR A 9 57.87 5.41 4.18
CA THR A 9 56.89 4.35 3.88
C THR A 9 55.70 4.39 4.84
N MET A 10 55.92 4.62 6.14
CA MET A 10 54.83 4.72 7.11
C MET A 10 53.86 5.88 6.79
N LYS A 11 54.38 7.04 6.38
CA LYS A 11 53.55 8.18 5.93
C LYS A 11 52.71 7.86 4.67
N LYS A 12 53.27 7.13 3.71
CA LYS A 12 52.55 6.70 2.51
C LYS A 12 51.46 5.66 2.82
N THR A 13 51.74 4.71 3.72
CA THR A 13 50.75 3.72 4.18
C THR A 13 49.61 4.40 4.92
N VAL A 14 49.91 5.35 5.81
CA VAL A 14 48.88 6.11 6.54
C VAL A 14 48.03 6.94 5.57
N LEU A 15 48.64 7.65 4.62
CA LEU A 15 47.92 8.41 3.59
C LEU A 15 47.03 7.50 2.73
N PHE A 16 47.52 6.33 2.34
CA PHE A 16 46.74 5.35 1.58
C PHE A 16 45.53 4.85 2.36
N ILE A 17 45.69 4.53 3.65
CA ILE A 17 44.56 4.14 4.53
C ILE A 17 43.54 5.28 4.62
N PHE A 18 43.97 6.54 4.81
CA PHE A 18 43.05 7.68 4.83
C PHE A 18 42.30 7.87 3.51
N VAL A 19 42.96 7.71 2.37
CA VAL A 19 42.31 7.79 1.05
C VAL A 19 41.31 6.64 0.88
N CYS A 20 41.65 5.41 1.26
CA CYS A 20 40.72 4.28 1.24
C CYS A 20 39.52 4.52 2.16
N LEU A 21 39.72 4.99 3.39
CA LEU A 21 38.63 5.31 4.31
C LEU A 21 37.76 6.47 3.80
N ALA A 22 38.36 7.50 3.19
CA ALA A 22 37.62 8.61 2.58
C ALA A 22 36.81 8.15 1.37
N LEU A 23 37.35 7.24 0.54
CA LEU A 23 36.62 6.64 -0.59
C LEU A 23 35.49 5.74 -0.10
N ILE A 24 35.72 4.90 0.92
CA ILE A 24 34.70 4.08 1.57
C ILE A 24 33.61 5.00 2.12
N PHE A 25 33.97 6.02 2.92
CA PHE A 25 33.02 6.98 3.45
C PHE A 25 32.24 7.67 2.33
N TRP A 26 32.90 8.15 1.29
CA TRP A 26 32.25 8.80 0.14
C TRP A 26 31.26 7.87 -0.59
N VAL A 27 31.60 6.59 -0.76
CA VAL A 27 30.73 5.58 -1.37
C VAL A 27 29.53 5.22 -0.48
N PHE A 28 29.72 5.15 0.84
CA PHE A 28 28.66 4.73 1.77
C PHE A 28 27.84 5.90 2.35
N GLN A 29 28.37 7.13 2.30
CA GLN A 29 27.72 8.33 2.80
C GLN A 29 26.31 8.57 2.27
N PRO A 30 26.06 8.46 0.95
CA PRO A 30 24.71 8.61 0.39
C PRO A 30 23.72 7.55 0.89
N LYS A 31 24.20 6.40 1.37
CA LYS A 31 23.37 5.33 1.94
C LYS A 31 23.16 5.49 3.45
N ILE A 32 24.18 5.97 4.17
CA ILE A 32 24.14 6.10 5.63
C ILE A 32 23.36 7.35 6.06
N PHE A 33 23.54 8.49 5.38
CA PHE A 33 22.95 9.74 5.85
C PHE A 33 21.42 9.80 5.77
N PRO A 34 20.76 9.38 4.69
CA PRO A 34 19.30 9.35 4.65
C PRO A 34 18.72 8.40 5.71
N TYR A 35 19.37 7.25 5.91
CA TYR A 35 18.98 6.28 6.94
C TYR A 35 19.12 6.85 8.35
N TYR A 36 20.28 7.44 8.67
CA TYR A 36 20.52 8.08 9.95
C TYR A 36 19.58 9.27 10.18
N SER A 37 19.36 10.09 9.16
CA SER A 37 18.46 11.25 9.25
C SER A 37 17.05 10.82 9.60
N GLN A 38 16.50 9.79 8.94
CA GLN A 38 15.17 9.29 9.25
C GLN A 38 15.08 8.68 10.66
N LEU A 39 16.05 7.85 11.05
CA LEU A 39 16.08 7.22 12.38
C LEU A 39 16.15 8.24 13.54
N THR A 40 16.74 9.40 13.28
CA THR A 40 16.94 10.46 14.28
C THR A 40 15.85 11.54 14.25
N GLN A 41 14.87 11.45 13.35
CA GLN A 41 13.75 12.38 13.36
C GLN A 41 12.90 12.23 14.63
N GLU A 42 12.43 13.36 15.14
CA GLU A 42 11.49 13.38 16.25
C GLU A 42 10.17 12.72 15.81
N ARG A 43 9.68 11.78 16.63
CA ARG A 43 8.41 11.11 16.36
C ARG A 43 7.27 11.96 16.88
N VAL A 44 6.50 12.51 15.96
CA VAL A 44 5.36 13.39 16.26
C VAL A 44 4.16 12.66 16.90
N GLY A 45 4.21 11.34 16.98
CA GLY A 45 3.15 10.50 17.53
C GLY A 45 2.05 10.17 16.51
N LEU A 46 0.97 9.52 16.98
CA LEU A 46 -0.06 8.96 16.09
C LEU A 46 -1.09 9.99 15.59
N ASN A 47 -1.18 11.17 16.23
CA ASN A 47 -2.33 12.08 16.07
C ASN A 47 -1.98 13.40 15.36
N VAL A 48 -0.81 13.52 14.74
CA VAL A 48 -0.34 14.78 14.13
C VAL A 48 -0.46 14.75 12.61
N ASP A 49 -1.26 15.64 12.04
CA ASP A 49 -1.38 15.80 10.58
C ASP A 49 -0.14 16.50 10.00
N LEU A 50 0.54 15.82 9.08
CA LEU A 50 1.73 16.30 8.35
C LEU A 50 1.47 16.49 6.86
N GLN A 51 0.20 16.60 6.44
CA GLN A 51 -0.13 16.95 5.06
C GLN A 51 0.45 18.33 4.69
N PRO A 52 1.14 18.44 3.53
CA PRO A 52 1.50 19.74 2.97
C PRO A 52 0.26 20.60 2.74
N GLN A 53 0.39 21.91 2.93
CA GLN A 53 -0.75 22.82 2.79
C GLN A 53 -1.32 22.82 1.36
N ALA A 54 -0.46 22.75 0.34
CA ALA A 54 -0.87 22.65 -1.06
C ALA A 54 -1.70 21.39 -1.33
N GLN A 55 -1.38 20.28 -0.68
CA GLN A 55 -2.11 19.02 -0.85
C GLN A 55 -3.57 19.11 -0.38
N LYS A 56 -3.87 19.93 0.64
CA LYS A 56 -5.23 20.03 1.21
C LYS A 56 -6.27 20.65 0.26
N THR A 57 -5.81 21.40 -0.74
CA THR A 57 -6.64 22.01 -1.78
C THR A 57 -6.41 21.40 -3.16
N ALA A 58 -5.49 20.44 -3.26
CA ALA A 58 -5.14 19.79 -4.51
C ALA A 58 -6.17 18.72 -4.90
N ASN A 59 -6.19 18.42 -6.20
CA ASN A 59 -6.94 17.33 -6.80
C ASN A 59 -5.99 16.27 -7.35
N PHE A 60 -6.50 15.05 -7.50
CA PHE A 60 -5.76 13.95 -8.11
C PHE A 60 -5.62 14.17 -9.63
N VAL A 61 -4.44 13.90 -10.18
CA VAL A 61 -4.12 14.12 -11.61
C VAL A 61 -3.70 12.86 -12.35
N GLY A 62 -3.43 11.76 -11.63
CA GLY A 62 -3.03 10.45 -12.18
C GLY A 62 -1.56 10.36 -12.59
N SER A 63 -1.05 9.12 -12.63
CA SER A 63 0.38 8.82 -12.89
C SER A 63 0.93 9.41 -14.19
N LYS A 64 0.10 9.51 -15.24
CA LYS A 64 0.52 10.05 -16.54
C LYS A 64 1.03 11.49 -16.42
N LYS A 65 0.45 12.30 -15.52
CA LYS A 65 0.96 13.65 -15.25
C LYS A 65 2.29 13.63 -14.52
N CYS A 66 2.47 12.71 -13.59
CA CYS A 66 3.76 12.52 -12.91
C CYS A 66 4.86 12.09 -13.91
N GLN A 67 4.54 11.21 -14.86
CA GLN A 67 5.46 10.71 -15.88
C GLN A 67 6.09 11.81 -16.74
N GLU A 68 5.39 12.93 -16.97
CA GLU A 68 5.89 14.06 -17.79
C GLU A 68 7.24 14.59 -17.24
N CYS A 69 7.45 14.55 -15.92
CA CYS A 69 8.70 14.96 -15.25
C CYS A 69 9.48 13.81 -14.58
N HIS A 70 8.79 12.77 -14.09
CA HIS A 70 9.35 11.66 -13.32
C HIS A 70 9.33 10.34 -14.11
N GLN A 71 10.10 10.29 -15.20
CA GLN A 71 10.07 9.17 -16.14
C GLN A 71 10.67 7.88 -15.57
N GLU A 72 11.75 8.00 -14.80
CA GLU A 72 12.46 6.85 -14.22
C GLU A 72 11.59 6.17 -13.16
N GLU A 73 11.09 6.93 -12.19
CA GLU A 73 10.23 6.42 -11.11
C GLU A 73 8.94 5.84 -11.68
N HIS A 74 8.34 6.49 -12.68
CA HIS A 74 7.16 5.95 -13.35
C HIS A 74 7.46 4.61 -14.04
N THR A 75 8.60 4.49 -14.71
CA THR A 75 9.00 3.25 -15.39
C THR A 75 9.17 2.11 -14.39
N LEU A 76 9.91 2.33 -13.30
CA LEU A 76 10.07 1.35 -12.23
C LEU A 76 8.70 0.96 -11.65
N TRP A 77 7.89 1.95 -11.27
CA TRP A 77 6.57 1.70 -10.67
C TRP A 77 5.66 0.89 -11.60
N LYS A 78 5.71 1.16 -12.91
CA LYS A 78 4.89 0.46 -13.90
C LYS A 78 5.24 -1.03 -13.99
N ASP A 79 6.47 -1.41 -13.65
CA ASP A 79 6.90 -2.80 -13.61
C ASP A 79 6.58 -3.50 -12.28
N SER A 80 6.33 -2.75 -11.21
CA SER A 80 5.97 -3.28 -9.89
C SER A 80 4.62 -3.99 -9.85
N LEU A 81 4.35 -4.71 -8.76
CA LEU A 81 3.02 -5.31 -8.51
C LEU A 81 1.95 -4.29 -8.08
N HIS A 82 2.36 -3.09 -7.64
CA HIS A 82 1.42 -2.04 -7.24
C HIS A 82 0.60 -1.54 -8.43
N SER A 83 1.27 -1.27 -9.56
CA SER A 83 0.63 -0.86 -10.82
C SER A 83 -0.17 -1.99 -11.48
N LYS A 84 0.08 -3.24 -11.06
CA LYS A 84 -0.54 -4.48 -11.57
C LYS A 84 -1.59 -5.08 -10.63
N MET A 85 -2.06 -4.31 -9.64
CA MET A 85 -3.11 -4.77 -8.73
C MET A 85 -4.49 -4.72 -9.37
N ILE A 86 -4.79 -3.66 -10.13
CA ILE A 86 -6.00 -3.56 -10.96
C ILE A 86 -5.54 -3.30 -12.39
N GLN A 87 -6.05 -4.07 -13.35
CA GLN A 87 -5.69 -3.91 -14.76
C GLN A 87 -6.95 -3.96 -15.61
N ASN A 88 -7.06 -3.04 -16.58
CA ASN A 88 -8.20 -2.94 -17.48
C ASN A 88 -8.08 -3.99 -18.58
N LEU A 89 -9.04 -4.92 -18.59
CA LEU A 89 -9.10 -6.03 -19.54
C LEU A 89 -9.37 -5.58 -20.98
N GLN A 90 -10.06 -4.46 -21.15
CA GLN A 90 -10.41 -3.94 -22.47
C GLN A 90 -9.23 -3.22 -23.12
N GLU A 91 -8.37 -2.59 -22.31
CA GLU A 91 -7.14 -1.95 -22.79
C GLU A 91 -6.05 -2.99 -23.09
N ASP A 92 -5.90 -3.99 -22.22
CA ASP A 92 -4.94 -5.07 -22.40
C ASP A 92 -5.53 -6.42 -21.96
N PRO A 93 -6.00 -7.25 -22.91
CA PRO A 93 -6.50 -8.58 -22.60
C PRO A 93 -5.41 -9.56 -22.13
N SER A 94 -4.12 -9.28 -22.36
CA SER A 94 -3.01 -10.18 -22.00
C SER A 94 -2.79 -10.30 -20.49
N VAL A 95 -3.41 -9.41 -19.72
CA VAL A 95 -3.36 -9.38 -18.25
C VAL A 95 -4.13 -10.53 -17.60
N VAL A 96 -4.97 -11.23 -18.37
CA VAL A 96 -5.68 -12.43 -17.93
C VAL A 96 -4.70 -13.59 -17.79
N VAL A 97 -4.43 -14.00 -16.56
CA VAL A 97 -3.59 -15.18 -16.27
C VAL A 97 -4.42 -16.44 -15.99
N ALA A 98 -5.75 -16.31 -15.91
CA ALA A 98 -6.63 -17.44 -15.61
C ALA A 98 -7.06 -18.19 -16.87
N ASP A 99 -7.13 -19.52 -16.76
CA ASP A 99 -7.69 -20.36 -17.79
C ASP A 99 -9.23 -20.40 -17.69
N PHE A 100 -9.90 -19.57 -18.47
CA PHE A 100 -11.37 -19.50 -18.51
C PHE A 100 -12.03 -20.74 -19.12
N SER A 101 -11.29 -21.59 -19.85
CA SER A 101 -11.84 -22.87 -20.32
C SER A 101 -12.12 -23.84 -19.18
N LYS A 102 -11.47 -23.63 -18.02
CA LYS A 102 -11.64 -24.40 -16.79
C LYS A 102 -12.56 -23.71 -15.78
N LEU A 103 -13.19 -22.59 -16.12
CA LEU A 103 -14.09 -21.89 -15.20
C LEU A 103 -15.29 -22.80 -14.88
N PRO A 104 -15.61 -23.06 -13.60
CA PRO A 104 -16.75 -23.90 -13.24
C PRO A 104 -18.08 -23.36 -13.79
N LEU A 105 -18.98 -24.27 -14.16
CA LEU A 105 -20.29 -23.92 -14.73
C LEU A 105 -21.20 -23.16 -13.75
N ASP A 106 -20.96 -23.25 -12.44
CA ASP A 106 -21.67 -22.48 -11.40
C ASP A 106 -21.05 -21.10 -11.14
N ALA A 107 -20.13 -20.64 -12.00
CA ALA A 107 -19.60 -19.28 -11.94
C ALA A 107 -20.68 -18.24 -12.30
N ASP A 108 -20.69 -17.12 -11.59
CA ASP A 108 -21.68 -16.04 -11.76
C ASP A 108 -21.20 -14.92 -12.69
N PHE A 109 -20.19 -15.20 -13.52
CA PHE A 109 -19.55 -14.22 -14.40
C PHE A 109 -18.82 -14.92 -15.54
N THR A 110 -18.57 -14.16 -16.60
CA THR A 110 -17.72 -14.52 -17.73
C THR A 110 -16.60 -13.49 -17.91
N LEU A 111 -15.58 -13.84 -18.70
CA LEU A 111 -14.52 -12.88 -19.06
C LEU A 111 -15.09 -11.65 -19.79
N LYS A 112 -16.08 -11.85 -20.67
CA LYS A 112 -16.69 -10.77 -21.46
C LYS A 112 -17.41 -9.72 -20.59
N GLU A 113 -17.98 -10.15 -19.47
CA GLU A 113 -18.65 -9.25 -18.51
C GLU A 113 -17.66 -8.52 -17.58
N SER A 114 -16.41 -8.97 -17.53
CA SER A 114 -15.41 -8.44 -16.63
C SER A 114 -14.71 -7.23 -17.24
N LEU A 115 -14.59 -6.14 -16.47
CA LEU A 115 -13.87 -4.92 -16.89
C LEU A 115 -12.44 -4.88 -16.36
N TYR A 116 -12.25 -5.26 -15.10
CA TYR A 116 -10.92 -5.25 -14.47
C TYR A 116 -10.53 -6.60 -13.90
N THR A 117 -9.24 -6.90 -13.91
CA THR A 117 -8.66 -7.93 -13.04
C THR A 117 -8.27 -7.34 -11.68
N VAL A 118 -8.32 -8.15 -10.61
CA VAL A 118 -7.76 -7.82 -9.30
C VAL A 118 -6.70 -8.84 -8.90
N GLY A 119 -5.45 -8.39 -8.88
CA GLY A 119 -4.25 -9.19 -8.65
C GLY A 119 -3.71 -9.86 -9.91
N SER A 120 -2.41 -10.11 -9.92
CA SER A 120 -1.66 -10.62 -11.08
C SER A 120 -0.71 -11.78 -10.74
N LYS A 121 -0.04 -11.75 -9.58
CA LYS A 121 1.01 -12.73 -9.24
C LYS A 121 0.53 -14.02 -8.56
N PHE A 122 -0.31 -13.90 -7.53
CA PHE A 122 -0.67 -15.05 -6.69
C PHE A 122 -2.08 -15.55 -6.97
N LYS A 123 -3.02 -14.61 -7.04
CA LYS A 123 -4.44 -14.87 -7.23
C LYS A 123 -5.01 -13.74 -8.07
N GLN A 124 -5.90 -14.09 -9.00
CA GLN A 124 -6.59 -13.13 -9.84
C GLN A 124 -8.10 -13.26 -9.65
N ARG A 125 -8.78 -12.13 -9.49
CA ARG A 125 -10.24 -12.01 -9.45
C ARG A 125 -10.67 -11.08 -10.58
N TYR A 126 -11.98 -11.00 -10.80
CA TYR A 126 -12.55 -10.24 -11.89
C TYR A 126 -13.63 -9.31 -11.35
N MET A 127 -13.54 -8.03 -11.71
CA MET A 127 -14.52 -7.00 -11.39
C MET A 127 -15.51 -6.87 -12.54
N ILE A 128 -16.78 -7.02 -12.22
CA ILE A 128 -17.90 -6.96 -13.15
C ILE A 128 -18.69 -5.69 -12.84
N PRO A 129 -18.95 -4.81 -13.82
CA PRO A 129 -19.86 -3.67 -13.63
C PRO A 129 -21.21 -4.14 -13.11
N ALA A 130 -21.75 -3.46 -12.12
CA ALA A 130 -23.03 -3.81 -11.52
C ALA A 130 -23.77 -2.55 -11.03
N GLU A 131 -25.08 -2.64 -10.93
CA GLU A 131 -25.88 -1.68 -10.18
C GLU A 131 -26.22 -2.29 -8.81
N ILE A 132 -25.77 -1.64 -7.75
CA ILE A 132 -25.99 -2.10 -6.37
C ILE A 132 -26.65 -0.96 -5.61
N ASN A 133 -27.86 -1.21 -5.09
CA ASN A 133 -28.67 -0.20 -4.39
C ASN A 133 -28.90 1.09 -5.20
N GLY A 134 -29.15 0.95 -6.51
CA GLY A 134 -29.44 2.08 -7.41
C GLY A 134 -28.21 2.93 -7.76
N LYS A 135 -27.00 2.40 -7.56
CA LYS A 135 -25.74 3.08 -7.89
C LYS A 135 -24.85 2.18 -8.73
N GLU A 136 -24.18 2.79 -9.70
CA GLU A 136 -23.12 2.13 -10.47
C GLU A 136 -21.94 1.77 -9.56
N ASP A 137 -21.53 0.53 -9.63
CA ASP A 137 -20.45 -0.03 -8.84
C ASP A 137 -19.82 -1.22 -9.58
N PHE A 138 -18.92 -1.91 -8.90
CA PHE A 138 -18.46 -3.22 -9.32
C PHE A 138 -18.80 -4.25 -8.26
N ARG A 139 -18.94 -5.49 -8.72
CA ARG A 139 -18.92 -6.70 -7.90
C ARG A 139 -17.73 -7.57 -8.27
N LEU A 140 -17.39 -8.53 -7.41
CA LEU A 140 -16.41 -9.56 -7.72
C LEU A 140 -17.09 -10.89 -8.04
N GLY A 141 -16.62 -11.58 -9.08
CA GLY A 141 -17.07 -12.92 -9.40
C GLY A 141 -16.92 -13.90 -8.22
N ASN A 142 -17.77 -14.93 -8.19
CA ASN A 142 -17.80 -15.96 -7.13
C ASN A 142 -16.62 -16.96 -7.15
N TYR A 143 -15.68 -16.79 -8.09
CA TYR A 143 -14.43 -17.55 -8.18
C TYR A 143 -13.21 -16.62 -8.28
N GLN A 144 -12.10 -17.09 -7.71
CA GLN A 144 -10.77 -16.53 -7.92
C GLN A 144 -9.87 -17.59 -8.58
N TRP A 145 -8.97 -17.16 -9.45
CA TRP A 145 -7.91 -18.00 -9.97
C TRP A 145 -6.74 -18.04 -9.00
N ASN A 146 -6.18 -19.22 -8.76
CA ASN A 146 -4.91 -19.40 -8.07
C ASN A 146 -3.83 -19.70 -9.11
N VAL A 147 -2.84 -18.81 -9.23
CA VAL A 147 -1.82 -18.85 -10.28
C VAL A 147 -0.88 -20.05 -10.11
N GLU A 148 -0.46 -20.34 -8.88
CA GLU A 148 0.49 -21.42 -8.58
C GLU A 148 -0.11 -22.81 -8.85
N THR A 149 -1.37 -23.00 -8.45
CA THR A 149 -2.05 -24.31 -8.58
C THR A 149 -2.86 -24.47 -9.86
N GLU A 150 -2.94 -23.41 -10.67
CA GLU A 150 -3.74 -23.33 -11.89
C GLU A 150 -5.20 -23.78 -11.70
N LYS A 151 -5.82 -23.34 -10.61
CA LYS A 151 -7.17 -23.77 -10.21
C LYS A 151 -8.06 -22.59 -9.85
N TRP A 152 -9.31 -22.67 -10.30
CA TRP A 152 -10.39 -21.84 -9.80
C TRP A 152 -10.79 -22.27 -8.39
N GLN A 153 -10.96 -21.30 -7.50
CA GLN A 153 -11.36 -21.50 -6.11
C GLN A 153 -12.55 -20.60 -5.77
N LYS A 154 -13.55 -21.14 -5.06
CA LYS A 154 -14.70 -20.33 -4.61
C LYS A 154 -14.21 -19.12 -3.80
N PHE A 155 -14.72 -17.94 -4.15
CA PHE A 155 -14.36 -16.68 -3.53
C PHE A 155 -15.60 -15.97 -3.01
N LYS A 156 -15.54 -15.52 -1.75
CA LYS A 156 -16.62 -14.84 -1.05
C LYS A 156 -16.05 -13.61 -0.34
N PRO A 157 -16.36 -12.39 -0.77
CA PRO A 157 -15.76 -11.18 -0.20
C PRO A 157 -16.36 -10.80 1.17
N TYR A 158 -17.61 -11.18 1.44
CA TYR A 158 -18.34 -10.96 2.71
C TYR A 158 -17.95 -11.92 3.85
N LYS A 159 -16.79 -12.59 3.80
CA LYS A 159 -16.35 -13.46 4.89
C LYS A 159 -15.78 -12.65 6.06
N TYR A 160 -15.75 -13.28 7.24
CA TYR A 160 -15.05 -12.80 8.45
C TYR A 160 -15.74 -11.66 9.21
N TRP A 161 -15.08 -10.50 9.39
CA TRP A 161 -15.53 -9.43 10.29
C TRP A 161 -16.82 -8.78 9.82
N TYR A 162 -16.95 -8.64 8.51
CA TYR A 162 -18.13 -8.04 7.89
C TYR A 162 -19.16 -9.05 7.43
N LYS A 163 -19.10 -10.29 7.93
CA LYS A 163 -20.13 -11.30 7.63
C LYS A 163 -21.53 -10.81 7.99
N ASP A 164 -21.67 -10.04 9.07
CA ASP A 164 -22.97 -9.55 9.52
C ASP A 164 -23.27 -8.12 9.00
N ALA A 165 -22.39 -7.57 8.17
CA ALA A 165 -22.53 -6.23 7.59
C ALA A 165 -22.93 -6.25 6.11
N TYR A 166 -22.99 -7.44 5.49
CA TYR A 166 -23.29 -7.58 4.07
C TYR A 166 -24.12 -8.80 3.79
N GLU A 167 -24.87 -8.73 2.69
CA GLU A 167 -25.52 -9.88 2.11
C GLU A 167 -24.49 -10.92 1.67
N HIS A 168 -24.80 -12.21 1.87
CA HIS A 168 -23.90 -13.32 1.51
C HIS A 168 -24.01 -13.69 0.04
N ASP A 169 -24.06 -12.66 -0.79
CA ASP A 169 -24.19 -12.75 -2.23
C ASP A 169 -23.14 -11.84 -2.87
N ASN A 170 -22.28 -12.41 -3.71
CA ASN A 170 -21.26 -11.67 -4.45
C ASN A 170 -21.90 -10.63 -5.38
N THR A 171 -23.11 -10.88 -5.89
CA THR A 171 -23.82 -9.97 -6.79
C THR A 171 -24.34 -8.71 -6.11
N LYS A 172 -24.46 -8.75 -4.78
CA LYS A 172 -24.94 -7.64 -3.95
C LYS A 172 -23.82 -6.98 -3.14
N PHE A 173 -22.57 -7.42 -3.34
CA PHE A 173 -21.42 -6.97 -2.56
C PHE A 173 -20.60 -5.94 -3.35
N PRO A 174 -20.67 -4.65 -2.99
CA PRO A 174 -20.02 -3.59 -3.75
C PRO A 174 -18.52 -3.50 -3.44
N THR A 175 -17.68 -3.40 -4.47
CA THR A 175 -16.23 -3.21 -4.27
C THR A 175 -15.91 -1.83 -3.70
N SER A 176 -16.76 -0.83 -3.96
CA SER A 176 -16.70 0.52 -3.37
C SER A 176 -16.60 0.54 -1.85
N ASN A 177 -17.08 -0.50 -1.16
CA ASN A 177 -17.02 -0.54 0.29
C ASN A 177 -15.78 -1.23 0.86
N THR A 178 -15.13 -2.11 0.12
CA THR A 178 -14.12 -3.00 0.72
C THR A 178 -12.85 -3.19 -0.09
N CYS A 179 -12.82 -2.76 -1.34
CA CYS A 179 -11.67 -2.97 -2.22
C CYS A 179 -11.14 -1.63 -2.74
N ASP A 180 -12.03 -0.76 -3.17
CA ASP A 180 -11.64 0.37 -4.01
C ASP A 180 -10.77 1.38 -3.28
N GLY A 181 -10.98 1.60 -1.98
CA GLY A 181 -10.14 2.51 -1.20
C GLY A 181 -8.65 2.15 -1.26
N CYS A 182 -8.30 0.85 -1.31
CA CYS A 182 -6.92 0.41 -1.39
C CYS A 182 -6.42 0.20 -2.82
N HIS A 183 -7.32 0.11 -3.81
CA HIS A 183 -7.01 -0.39 -5.16
C HIS A 183 -7.35 0.61 -6.29
N PHE A 184 -7.91 1.77 -5.97
CA PHE A 184 -8.09 2.88 -6.89
C PHE A 184 -7.57 4.16 -6.24
N VAL A 185 -6.79 4.92 -7.00
CA VAL A 185 -6.31 6.25 -6.61
C VAL A 185 -7.50 7.17 -6.34
N GLY A 186 -7.38 7.99 -5.29
CA GLY A 186 -8.40 8.95 -4.88
C GLY A 186 -9.59 8.37 -4.12
N TYR A 187 -9.91 7.08 -4.30
CA TYR A 187 -11.14 6.50 -3.77
C TYR A 187 -11.22 6.54 -2.24
N MET A 188 -10.07 6.36 -1.57
CA MET A 188 -10.00 6.35 -0.11
C MET A 188 -10.54 7.66 0.50
N SER A 189 -10.20 8.82 -0.08
CA SER A 189 -10.55 10.12 0.45
C SER A 189 -11.74 10.80 -0.23
N THR A 190 -11.89 10.61 -1.54
CA THR A 190 -12.91 11.30 -2.36
C THR A 190 -14.11 10.42 -2.68
N LYS A 191 -13.96 9.09 -2.61
CA LYS A 191 -14.90 8.07 -3.14
C LYS A 191 -15.03 8.07 -4.67
N GLU A 192 -14.07 8.67 -5.36
CA GLU A 192 -13.97 8.65 -6.82
C GLU A 192 -12.82 7.73 -7.27
N ARG A 193 -13.05 6.98 -8.36
CA ARG A 193 -12.03 6.09 -8.96
C ARG A 193 -11.24 6.90 -9.99
N VAL A 194 -10.17 7.56 -9.56
CA VAL A 194 -9.38 8.44 -10.44
C VAL A 194 -8.51 7.65 -11.39
N GLU A 195 -7.80 6.66 -10.88
CA GLU A 195 -6.91 5.80 -11.64
C GLU A 195 -6.95 4.38 -11.04
N PRO A 196 -6.99 3.31 -11.87
CA PRO A 196 -6.91 1.95 -11.37
C PRO A 196 -5.55 1.66 -10.75
N ALA A 197 -5.55 0.71 -9.81
CA ALA A 197 -4.39 0.19 -9.10
C ALA A 197 -3.80 1.18 -8.07
N ILE A 198 -2.63 0.83 -7.53
CA ILE A 198 -1.90 1.64 -6.56
C ILE A 198 -0.87 2.45 -7.35
N SER A 199 -0.99 3.77 -7.28
CA SER A 199 -0.22 4.72 -8.11
C SER A 199 0.48 5.78 -7.26
N CYS A 200 1.17 6.71 -7.91
CA CYS A 200 1.96 7.78 -7.29
C CYS A 200 1.17 8.49 -6.16
N GLU A 201 -0.04 8.94 -6.47
CA GLU A 201 -0.87 9.74 -5.55
C GLU A 201 -1.53 8.92 -4.44
N SER A 202 -1.52 7.58 -4.51
CA SER A 202 -1.90 6.72 -3.37
C SER A 202 -0.92 6.87 -2.20
N CYS A 203 0.34 7.21 -2.51
CA CYS A 203 1.42 7.34 -1.53
C CYS A 203 1.84 8.79 -1.28
N HIS A 204 1.71 9.65 -2.30
CA HIS A 204 2.11 11.05 -2.25
C HIS A 204 0.95 12.03 -2.06
N GLY A 205 -0.30 11.56 -2.10
CA GLY A 205 -1.48 12.43 -2.06
C GLY A 205 -1.77 13.12 -3.40
N PRO A 206 -2.83 13.93 -3.47
CA PRO A 206 -3.21 14.65 -4.69
C PRO A 206 -2.14 15.66 -5.14
N GLY A 207 -1.83 15.69 -6.44
CA GLY A 207 -0.69 16.40 -7.00
C GLY A 207 -0.99 17.64 -7.85
N SER A 208 -2.24 18.09 -8.00
CA SER A 208 -2.57 19.20 -8.93
C SER A 208 -1.77 20.47 -8.70
N GLU A 209 -1.62 20.89 -7.43
CA GLU A 209 -0.84 22.09 -7.10
C GLU A 209 0.64 21.91 -7.40
N HIS A 210 1.18 20.70 -7.17
CA HIS A 210 2.56 20.37 -7.50
C HIS A 210 2.84 20.37 -9.01
N VAL A 211 1.88 19.91 -9.80
CA VAL A 211 1.98 19.95 -11.27
C VAL A 211 1.92 21.39 -11.79
N ALA A 212 1.10 22.24 -11.16
CA ALA A 212 1.01 23.65 -11.52
C ALA A 212 2.25 24.46 -11.10
N ASP A 213 2.81 24.13 -9.94
CA ASP A 213 4.00 24.73 -9.35
C ASP A 213 4.84 23.68 -8.63
N VAL A 214 6.01 23.37 -9.19
CA VAL A 214 6.88 22.29 -8.68
C VAL A 214 7.41 22.55 -7.26
N ASP A 215 7.40 23.81 -6.82
CA ASP A 215 7.77 24.19 -5.45
C ASP A 215 6.64 23.89 -4.44
N SER A 216 5.41 23.71 -4.91
CA SER A 216 4.27 23.25 -4.11
C SER A 216 4.38 21.73 -3.87
N LEU A 217 5.06 21.34 -2.80
CA LEU A 217 5.41 19.94 -2.54
C LEU A 217 4.20 19.06 -2.23
N VAL A 218 4.17 17.87 -2.85
CA VAL A 218 3.38 16.71 -2.40
C VAL A 218 3.96 16.09 -1.12
N TYR A 219 3.19 15.24 -0.44
CA TYR A 219 3.68 14.52 0.73
C TYR A 219 4.83 13.57 0.33
N LYS A 220 5.92 13.57 1.11
CA LYS A 220 7.12 12.73 0.88
C LYS A 220 7.42 11.87 2.10
N ALA A 221 7.10 10.57 2.00
CA ALA A 221 7.31 9.61 3.08
C ALA A 221 8.79 9.53 3.52
N SER A 222 9.73 9.64 2.57
CA SER A 222 11.17 9.60 2.84
C SER A 222 11.70 10.77 3.66
N LEU A 223 10.97 11.89 3.72
CA LEU A 223 11.33 13.06 4.50
C LEU A 223 10.52 13.21 5.79
N SER A 224 9.55 12.32 6.01
CA SER A 224 8.65 12.35 7.15
C SER A 224 9.13 11.44 8.28
N ASP A 225 8.58 11.66 9.47
CA ASP A 225 8.94 10.87 10.65
C ASP A 225 8.59 9.38 10.45
N PRO A 226 9.25 8.46 11.16
CA PRO A 226 9.05 7.03 10.97
C PRO A 226 7.59 6.54 11.08
N ILE A 227 6.76 7.19 11.90
CA ILE A 227 5.34 6.81 12.02
C ILE A 227 4.62 7.17 10.74
N ARG A 228 4.69 8.45 10.33
CA ARG A 228 3.98 8.95 9.15
C ARG A 228 4.48 8.31 7.86
N ALA A 229 5.78 8.06 7.76
CA ALA A 229 6.39 7.34 6.64
C ALA A 229 5.81 5.93 6.48
N ASN A 230 5.68 5.17 7.58
CA ASN A 230 5.12 3.83 7.56
C ASN A 230 3.63 3.82 7.24
N GLU A 231 2.87 4.79 7.74
CA GLU A 231 1.41 4.81 7.58
C GLU A 231 0.94 4.87 6.12
N VAL A 232 1.76 5.42 5.21
CA VAL A 232 1.54 5.32 3.75
C VAL A 232 1.48 3.87 3.27
N CYS A 233 2.22 2.95 3.88
CA CYS A 233 2.13 1.53 3.58
C CYS A 233 0.98 0.88 4.36
N LEU A 234 0.82 1.24 5.64
CA LEU A 234 -0.14 0.62 6.56
C LEU A 234 -1.60 0.96 6.26
N GLN A 235 -1.88 1.93 5.37
CA GLN A 235 -3.23 2.18 4.87
C GLN A 235 -3.80 0.96 4.12
N CYS A 236 -2.93 0.13 3.52
CA CYS A 236 -3.31 -1.09 2.76
C CYS A 236 -2.70 -2.37 3.34
N HIS A 237 -1.44 -2.32 3.81
CA HIS A 237 -0.68 -3.48 4.32
C HIS A 237 -0.93 -3.76 5.79
N MET A 238 -2.16 -3.53 6.23
CA MET A 238 -2.59 -3.76 7.59
C MET A 238 -4.06 -4.16 7.59
N ARG A 239 -4.43 -5.10 8.46
CA ARG A 239 -5.83 -5.46 8.67
C ARG A 239 -6.51 -4.33 9.42
N ASN A 240 -7.18 -3.52 8.62
CA ASN A 240 -8.00 -2.40 9.03
C ASN A 240 -9.44 -2.88 9.19
N ARG A 241 -10.16 -2.20 10.08
CA ARG A 241 -11.60 -2.30 10.25
C ARG A 241 -12.17 -0.89 10.23
N ASP A 242 -13.47 -0.82 10.04
CA ASP A 242 -14.23 0.41 10.00
C ASP A 242 -14.04 1.15 11.32
N LYS A 243 -13.57 2.40 11.24
CA LYS A 243 -13.26 3.21 12.41
C LYS A 243 -14.48 3.38 13.32
N ARG A 244 -15.69 3.38 12.77
CA ARG A 244 -16.94 3.53 13.53
C ARG A 244 -17.16 2.43 14.56
N LEU A 245 -16.48 1.28 14.43
CA LEU A 245 -16.50 0.23 15.45
C LEU A 245 -15.83 0.65 16.78
N ASP A 246 -15.03 1.73 16.80
CA ASP A 246 -14.54 2.33 18.05
C ASP A 246 -15.64 3.06 18.83
N MET A 247 -16.78 3.37 18.19
CA MET A 247 -17.93 4.07 18.78
C MET A 247 -18.99 3.09 19.33
N ASN A 248 -18.60 1.84 19.64
CA ASN A 248 -19.49 0.75 20.05
C ASN A 248 -20.62 0.40 19.04
N ILE A 249 -20.50 0.84 17.80
CA ILE A 249 -21.39 0.43 16.71
C ILE A 249 -21.04 -1.02 16.33
N THR A 250 -22.05 -1.86 16.13
CA THR A 250 -21.88 -3.24 15.68
C THR A 250 -21.77 -3.33 14.16
N THR A 251 -21.20 -4.43 13.65
CA THR A 251 -21.12 -4.68 12.20
C THR A 251 -22.50 -4.79 11.55
N LYS A 252 -23.52 -5.24 12.30
CA LYS A 252 -24.91 -5.30 11.84
C LYS A 252 -25.53 -3.92 11.64
N GLU A 253 -25.21 -2.96 12.51
CA GLU A 253 -25.63 -1.56 12.36
C GLU A 253 -24.94 -0.87 11.18
N LEU A 254 -23.81 -1.41 10.71
CA LEU A 254 -23.11 -0.98 9.51
C LEU A 254 -23.55 -1.74 8.24
N TRP A 255 -24.74 -2.33 8.23
CA TRP A 255 -25.26 -3.10 7.09
C TRP A 255 -25.18 -2.31 5.77
N GLY A 256 -24.49 -2.87 4.78
CA GLY A 256 -24.28 -2.26 3.46
C GLY A 256 -23.35 -1.03 3.47
N MET A 257 -22.76 -0.68 4.61
CA MET A 257 -21.98 0.55 4.78
C MET A 257 -20.57 0.33 5.35
N ALA A 258 -20.26 -0.85 5.89
CA ALA A 258 -19.00 -1.12 6.58
C ALA A 258 -17.78 -1.05 5.64
N LYS A 259 -16.76 -0.27 5.98
CA LYS A 259 -15.58 -0.10 5.12
C LYS A 259 -14.40 -0.98 5.56
N ASP A 260 -13.80 -1.72 4.63
CA ASP A 260 -12.59 -2.54 4.86
C ASP A 260 -11.28 -1.80 4.50
N TYR A 261 -11.33 -0.47 4.52
CA TYR A 261 -10.21 0.44 4.25
C TYR A 261 -10.37 1.72 5.08
N PRO A 262 -9.31 2.53 5.26
CA PRO A 262 -9.37 3.75 6.07
C PRO A 262 -10.07 4.90 5.34
N ALA A 263 -11.41 4.86 5.30
CA ALA A 263 -12.21 5.84 4.56
C ALA A 263 -11.96 7.29 5.06
N GLY A 264 -11.54 8.18 4.17
CA GLY A 264 -11.17 9.57 4.42
C GLY A 264 -9.66 9.82 4.53
N TYR A 265 -8.85 8.76 4.59
CA TYR A 265 -7.39 8.89 4.73
C TYR A 265 -6.73 9.36 3.43
N GLU A 266 -5.67 10.14 3.62
CA GLU A 266 -4.72 10.56 2.59
C GLU A 266 -3.32 10.57 3.20
N ALA A 267 -2.29 10.39 2.38
CA ALA A 267 -0.91 10.44 2.82
C ALA A 267 -0.61 11.75 3.56
N GLY A 268 0.08 11.66 4.71
CA GLY A 268 0.32 12.79 5.60
C GLY A 268 -0.66 12.90 6.78
N LYS A 269 -1.88 12.35 6.69
CA LYS A 269 -2.83 12.36 7.80
C LYS A 269 -2.51 11.29 8.86
N PRO A 270 -2.91 11.48 10.14
CA PRO A 270 -2.95 10.44 11.20
C PRO A 270 -3.83 9.26 10.82
N LEU A 271 -3.24 8.13 10.43
CA LEU A 271 -4.01 6.96 9.99
C LEU A 271 -4.88 6.38 11.10
N ILE A 272 -4.47 6.53 12.37
CA ILE A 272 -5.26 6.11 13.53
C ILE A 272 -6.67 6.70 13.56
N ASP A 273 -6.87 7.88 12.96
CA ASP A 273 -8.18 8.55 12.91
C ASP A 273 -9.14 7.93 11.89
N TYR A 274 -8.64 7.11 10.96
CA TYR A 274 -9.41 6.59 9.83
C TYR A 274 -9.60 5.07 9.86
N LYS A 275 -8.92 4.35 10.75
CA LYS A 275 -9.06 2.90 10.90
C LYS A 275 -9.16 2.45 12.35
N LYS A 276 -9.86 1.33 12.53
CA LYS A 276 -9.70 0.48 13.69
C LYS A 276 -8.71 -0.65 13.34
N VAL A 277 -7.63 -0.77 14.09
CA VAL A 277 -6.64 -1.83 13.89
C VAL A 277 -7.22 -3.17 14.34
N ALA A 278 -6.95 -4.26 13.60
CA ALA A 278 -7.25 -5.60 14.09
C ALA A 278 -6.53 -5.84 15.44
N PRO A 279 -7.24 -6.36 16.46
CA PRO A 279 -6.68 -6.55 17.78
C PRO A 279 -5.51 -7.53 17.70
N PHE A 280 -4.45 -7.18 18.42
CA PHE A 280 -3.25 -7.97 18.56
C PHE A 280 -2.88 -7.99 20.04
N GLU A 281 -2.73 -9.19 20.60
CA GLU A 281 -2.27 -9.39 21.98
C GLU A 281 -1.39 -10.63 22.01
N LEU A 282 -0.12 -10.45 22.40
CA LEU A 282 0.83 -11.55 22.47
C LEU A 282 0.38 -12.56 23.53
N GLY A 283 0.37 -13.84 23.18
CA GLY A 283 -0.16 -14.93 24.01
C GLY A 283 -1.63 -15.25 23.74
N THR A 284 -2.34 -14.45 22.94
CA THR A 284 -3.74 -14.68 22.60
C THR A 284 -3.92 -14.93 21.11
N GLU A 285 -4.51 -16.07 20.79
CA GLU A 285 -4.83 -16.43 19.42
C GLU A 285 -6.09 -15.68 18.94
N THR A 286 -6.01 -15.05 17.77
CA THR A 286 -7.14 -14.38 17.12
C THR A 286 -7.43 -15.00 15.76
N LYS A 287 -8.37 -14.41 15.00
CA LYS A 287 -8.63 -14.84 13.61
C LYS A 287 -7.51 -14.39 12.66
N GLU A 288 -6.77 -13.36 13.02
CA GLU A 288 -5.71 -12.74 12.22
C GLU A 288 -4.32 -13.23 12.63
N PHE A 289 -4.12 -13.57 13.91
CA PHE A 289 -2.81 -13.88 14.49
C PHE A 289 -2.85 -15.19 15.29
N TRP A 290 -1.76 -15.95 15.21
CA TRP A 290 -1.44 -17.01 16.16
C TRP A 290 -1.06 -16.39 17.52
N ALA A 291 -1.13 -17.17 18.60
CA ALA A 291 -0.79 -16.68 19.94
C ALA A 291 0.66 -16.15 20.06
N ASN A 292 1.58 -16.63 19.22
CA ASN A 292 2.95 -16.13 19.17
C ASN A 292 3.12 -14.81 18.36
N GLY A 293 2.02 -14.21 17.91
CA GLY A 293 2.01 -12.98 17.13
C GLY A 293 2.17 -13.17 15.62
N ALA A 294 2.48 -14.38 15.13
CA ALA A 294 2.61 -14.61 13.70
C ALA A 294 1.25 -14.51 12.98
N ALA A 295 1.22 -13.90 11.79
CA ALA A 295 0.00 -13.80 11.02
C ALA A 295 -0.54 -15.13 10.49
N LYS A 296 -1.87 -15.24 10.49
CA LYS A 296 -2.66 -16.30 9.84
C LYS A 296 -3.18 -15.90 8.46
N LYS A 297 -3.06 -14.63 8.12
CA LYS A 297 -3.72 -14.02 6.97
C LYS A 297 -2.77 -13.09 6.24
N ASN A 298 -3.02 -12.91 4.95
CA ASN A 298 -2.26 -11.95 4.15
C ASN A 298 -2.59 -10.51 4.58
N ARG A 299 -1.72 -9.54 4.25
CA ARG A 299 -1.92 -8.10 4.49
C ARG A 299 -1.99 -7.73 5.99
N THR A 300 -1.16 -8.38 6.79
CA THR A 300 -0.99 -8.16 8.24
C THR A 300 0.36 -7.57 8.59
N GLN A 301 1.22 -7.29 7.60
CA GLN A 301 2.60 -6.87 7.82
C GLN A 301 2.66 -5.69 8.80
N GLY A 302 1.80 -4.70 8.64
CA GLY A 302 1.69 -3.58 9.57
C GLY A 302 1.27 -3.96 10.98
N ASN A 303 0.36 -4.91 11.13
CA ASN A 303 -0.10 -5.35 12.45
C ASN A 303 1.02 -6.06 13.22
N GLU A 304 1.87 -6.82 12.53
CA GLU A 304 3.02 -7.48 13.14
C GLU A 304 4.15 -6.47 13.39
N TYR A 305 4.40 -5.61 12.40
CA TYR A 305 5.53 -4.70 12.37
C TYR A 305 5.51 -3.64 13.49
N ILE A 306 4.34 -3.10 13.83
CA ILE A 306 4.25 -2.06 14.89
C ILE A 306 4.66 -2.56 16.29
N HIS A 307 4.82 -3.87 16.47
CA HIS A 307 5.30 -4.49 17.70
C HIS A 307 6.77 -4.92 17.62
N ASP A 308 7.41 -4.80 16.45
CA ASP A 308 8.77 -5.26 16.21
C ASP A 308 9.82 -4.24 16.69
N SER A 309 11.00 -4.74 17.04
CA SER A 309 12.14 -3.91 17.44
C SER A 309 12.51 -2.88 16.38
N MET A 310 12.43 -3.23 15.09
CA MET A 310 12.70 -2.31 13.98
C MET A 310 11.80 -1.07 14.03
N TYR A 311 10.49 -1.26 14.26
CA TYR A 311 9.54 -0.16 14.39
C TYR A 311 9.85 0.70 15.62
N VAL A 312 10.15 0.05 16.76
CA VAL A 312 10.54 0.76 17.99
C VAL A 312 11.78 1.62 17.77
N HIS A 313 12.71 1.21 16.91
CA HIS A 313 13.92 1.96 16.58
C HIS A 313 13.76 2.91 15.38
N GLY A 314 12.57 3.01 14.79
CA GLY A 314 12.27 4.01 13.76
C GLY A 314 12.71 3.60 12.35
N VAL A 315 13.09 2.34 12.17
CA VAL A 315 13.17 1.76 10.84
C VAL A 315 11.79 1.87 10.20
N THR A 316 11.75 2.07 8.90
CA THR A 316 10.53 2.18 8.11
C THR A 316 10.50 1.15 7.00
N CYS A 317 9.32 0.92 6.41
CA CYS A 317 9.15 0.02 5.27
C CYS A 317 10.13 0.38 4.14
N ILE A 318 10.34 1.67 3.86
CA ILE A 318 11.17 2.15 2.75
C ILE A 318 12.68 2.03 3.01
N ASN A 319 13.11 1.71 4.23
CA ASN A 319 14.51 1.38 4.47
C ASN A 319 14.90 0.00 3.93
N CYS A 320 13.92 -0.87 3.71
CA CYS A 320 14.13 -2.24 3.24
C CYS A 320 13.44 -2.53 1.90
N HIS A 321 12.35 -1.82 1.58
CA HIS A 321 11.55 -2.01 0.38
C HIS A 321 11.58 -0.77 -0.50
N ASN A 322 11.93 -0.92 -1.78
CA ASN A 322 11.73 0.17 -2.74
C ASN A 322 10.25 0.18 -3.18
N PRO A 323 9.46 1.23 -2.89
CA PRO A 323 8.04 1.25 -3.23
C PRO A 323 7.78 1.37 -4.74
N HIS A 324 8.79 1.78 -5.51
CA HIS A 324 8.71 1.90 -6.97
C HIS A 324 9.10 0.62 -7.70
N GLU A 325 9.63 -0.42 -7.06
CA GLU A 325 10.10 -1.65 -7.75
C GLU A 325 9.31 -2.91 -7.37
#